data_AF-A0A7Y8KKD0-F1
#
_entry.id   AF-A0A7Y8KKD0-F1
#
_cell.length_a   1.000
_cell.length_b   1.000
_cell.length_c   1.000
_cell.angle_alpha   90.00
_cell.angle_beta   90.00
_cell.angle_gamma   90.00
#
_symmetry.space_group_name_H-M   'P 1'
#
loop_
_entity.id
_entity.type
_entity.pdbx_description
1 polymer ?
#
loop_
_entity_poly.entity_id
_entity_poly.type
_entity_poly.pdbx_seq_one_letter_code
_entity_poly.pdbx_strand_id
1 'polypeptide(L)'
;MKNKKNTLQLALINIKNIDDNILKILVILSICIIIIGIGLSAIVFLATGFIDKAFNFGFCLTSNCIQNFKAIYGSVLDILTTTGVMLGGLITLGAITVALLSYLSSNRALALANHISHMAIFSNYIYKEIEKKGRLNASSFDVLKWYNLIYSNQESGELIISKDYKIFILEINSQIQTSNKLITKESDGAYLYKPHQKSMKSILKKSGIELSALPRLDFHEVEGEVLELIDIINKSFCRSADNLEIEKRIYL
;
A
#
# COMPACT_ATOMS: atom_id res chain seq x y z
N MET A 1 12.25 13.33 10.81
CA MET A 1 11.39 13.09 9.61
C MET A 1 12.15 12.92 8.27
N LYS A 2 13.49 12.82 8.23
CA LYS A 2 14.25 12.70 6.97
C LYS A 2 14.48 11.27 6.44
N ASN A 3 14.08 10.22 7.17
CA ASN A 3 14.53 8.84 6.88
C ASN A 3 13.50 7.91 6.20
N LYS A 4 12.20 8.25 6.16
CA LYS A 4 11.14 7.38 5.58
C LYS A 4 10.93 7.54 4.07
N LYS A 5 11.24 8.73 3.51
CA LYS A 5 11.19 8.97 2.06
C LYS A 5 12.23 8.13 1.31
N ASN A 6 13.35 7.81 1.96
CA ASN A 6 14.42 7.00 1.40
C ASN A 6 14.02 5.53 1.26
N THR A 7 13.29 4.96 2.22
CA THR A 7 12.96 3.53 2.23
C THR A 7 11.96 3.13 1.13
N LEU A 8 10.95 3.97 0.87
CA LEU A 8 9.97 3.72 -0.20
C LEU A 8 10.60 3.94 -1.58
N GLN A 9 11.44 4.98 -1.73
CA GLN A 9 12.21 5.17 -2.97
C GLN A 9 13.22 4.04 -3.19
N LEU A 10 13.91 3.57 -2.15
CA LEU A 10 14.80 2.40 -2.22
C LEU A 10 14.05 1.12 -2.56
N ALA A 11 12.86 0.89 -2.00
CA ALA A 11 12.02 -0.26 -2.35
C ALA A 11 11.56 -0.19 -3.81
N LEU A 12 11.10 0.98 -4.28
CA LEU A 12 10.68 1.17 -5.67
C LEU A 12 11.84 1.04 -6.66
N ILE A 13 13.02 1.57 -6.33
CA ILE A 13 14.24 1.45 -7.14
C ILE A 13 14.72 0.00 -7.17
N ASN A 14 14.71 -0.70 -6.03
CA ASN A 14 15.10 -2.10 -5.96
C ASN A 14 14.15 -2.98 -6.74
N ILE A 15 12.84 -2.76 -6.67
CA ILE A 15 11.86 -3.53 -7.43
C ILE A 15 12.02 -3.27 -8.93
N LYS A 16 12.16 -2.00 -9.35
CA LYS A 16 12.43 -1.67 -10.76
C LYS A 16 13.73 -2.32 -11.27
N ASN A 17 14.79 -2.31 -10.47
CA ASN A 17 16.05 -2.98 -10.82
C ASN A 17 15.92 -4.50 -10.87
N ILE A 18 15.13 -5.10 -9.97
CA ILE A 18 14.88 -6.55 -9.96
C ILE A 18 14.07 -6.96 -11.21
N ASP A 19 13.03 -6.20 -11.55
CA ASP A 19 12.17 -6.44 -12.72
C ASP A 19 12.98 -6.35 -14.02
N ASP A 20 13.81 -5.31 -14.16
CA ASP A 20 14.69 -5.13 -15.31
C ASP A 20 15.75 -6.24 -15.41
N ASN A 21 16.29 -6.71 -14.28
CA ASN A 21 17.31 -7.75 -14.27
C ASN A 21 16.74 -9.13 -14.62
N ILE A 22 15.56 -9.49 -14.09
CA ILE A 22 14.90 -10.75 -14.43
C ILE A 22 14.56 -10.79 -15.92
N LEU A 23 13.99 -9.70 -16.46
CA LEU A 23 13.65 -9.62 -17.88
C LEU A 23 14.89 -9.70 -18.77
N LYS A 24 15.98 -9.00 -18.40
CA LYS A 24 17.27 -9.07 -19.12
C LYS A 24 17.84 -10.49 -19.14
N ILE A 25 17.82 -11.20 -18.01
CA ILE A 25 18.32 -12.58 -17.91
C ILE A 25 17.49 -13.50 -18.81
N LEU A 26 16.16 -13.39 -18.81
CA LEU A 26 15.29 -14.19 -19.67
C LEU A 26 15.59 -13.95 -21.16
N VAL A 27 15.75 -12.68 -21.57
CA VAL A 27 16.08 -12.32 -22.95
C VAL A 27 17.44 -12.89 -23.37
N ILE A 28 18.47 -12.77 -22.51
CA ILE A 28 19.80 -13.32 -22.78
C ILE A 28 19.74 -14.84 -22.94
N LEU A 29 19.02 -15.54 -22.05
CA LEU A 29 18.84 -16.98 -22.13
C LEU A 29 18.14 -17.41 -23.42
N SER A 30 17.08 -16.70 -23.83
CA SER A 30 16.41 -16.97 -25.10
C SER A 30 17.34 -16.82 -26.31
N ILE A 31 18.16 -15.77 -26.33
CA ILE A 31 19.15 -15.55 -27.39
C ILE A 31 20.18 -16.69 -27.43
N CYS A 32 20.70 -17.11 -26.28
CA CYS A 32 21.64 -18.22 -26.19
C CYS A 32 21.05 -19.54 -26.73
N ILE A 33 19.80 -19.86 -26.37
CA ILE A 33 19.12 -21.07 -26.85
C ILE A 33 18.93 -21.03 -28.38
N ILE A 34 18.56 -19.88 -28.93
CA ILE A 34 18.42 -19.71 -30.39
C ILE A 34 19.75 -19.97 -31.10
N ILE A 35 20.83 -19.33 -30.63
CA ILE A 35 22.16 -19.46 -31.24
C ILE A 35 22.65 -20.91 -31.18
N ILE A 36 22.51 -21.57 -30.02
CA ILE A 36 22.95 -22.95 -29.83
C ILE A 36 22.09 -23.92 -30.65
N GLY A 37 20.76 -23.78 -30.61
CA GLY A 37 19.83 -24.65 -31.31
C GLY A 37 19.98 -24.56 -32.83
N ILE A 38 20.03 -23.35 -33.38
CA ILE A 38 20.25 -23.13 -34.82
C ILE A 38 21.66 -23.57 -35.21
N GLY A 39 22.68 -23.26 -34.40
CA GLY A 39 24.06 -23.66 -34.67
C GLY A 39 24.23 -25.18 -34.75
N LEU A 40 23.69 -25.91 -33.76
CA LEU A 40 23.70 -27.38 -33.76
C LEU A 40 22.93 -27.96 -34.94
N SER A 41 21.74 -27.42 -35.22
CA SER A 41 20.92 -27.84 -36.35
C SER A 41 21.66 -27.67 -37.69
N ALA A 42 22.33 -26.53 -37.89
CA ALA A 42 23.11 -26.26 -39.09
C ALA A 42 24.33 -27.20 -39.23
N ILE A 43 25.05 -27.47 -38.14
CA ILE A 43 26.19 -28.39 -38.14
C ILE A 43 25.73 -29.81 -38.53
N VAL A 44 24.66 -30.31 -37.91
CA VAL A 44 24.11 -31.65 -38.21
C VAL A 44 23.60 -31.70 -39.66
N PHE A 45 22.90 -30.67 -40.12
CA PHE A 45 22.41 -30.59 -41.50
C PHE A 45 23.53 -30.68 -42.54
N LEU A 46 24.62 -29.93 -42.35
CA LEU A 46 25.79 -29.98 -43.23
C LEU A 46 26.50 -31.32 -43.16
N ALA A 47 26.68 -31.88 -41.96
CA ALA A 47 27.32 -33.18 -41.77
C ALA A 47 26.55 -34.30 -42.50
N THR A 48 25.23 -34.38 -42.30
CA THR A 48 24.37 -35.36 -43.00
C THR A 48 24.38 -35.13 -44.51
N GLY A 49 24.42 -33.87 -44.97
CA GLY A 49 24.49 -33.54 -46.39
C GLY A 49 25.76 -34.03 -47.10
N PHE A 50 26.93 -33.83 -46.47
CA PHE A 50 28.23 -34.17 -47.04
C PHE A 50 28.66 -35.62 -46.81
N ILE A 51 28.42 -36.16 -45.60
CA ILE A 51 28.87 -37.51 -45.21
C ILE A 51 27.94 -38.57 -45.79
N ASP A 52 26.62 -38.39 -45.63
CA ASP A 52 25.62 -39.35 -46.11
C ASP A 52 25.25 -39.12 -47.59
N LYS A 53 25.96 -38.21 -48.28
CA LYS A 53 25.76 -37.84 -49.69
C LYS A 53 24.33 -37.41 -50.02
N ALA A 54 23.57 -36.93 -49.03
CA ALA A 54 22.18 -36.51 -49.21
C ALA A 54 22.05 -35.34 -50.20
N PHE A 55 23.10 -34.57 -50.45
CA PHE A 55 23.12 -33.51 -51.47
C PHE A 55 23.17 -34.01 -52.93
N ASN A 56 23.40 -35.30 -53.17
CA ASN A 56 23.40 -35.89 -54.51
C ASN A 56 21.99 -36.30 -55.00
N PHE A 57 20.96 -36.18 -54.16
CA PHE A 57 19.59 -36.42 -54.57
C PHE A 57 19.04 -35.22 -55.36
N GLY A 58 18.33 -35.49 -56.46
CA GLY A 58 17.62 -34.45 -57.22
C GLY A 58 16.45 -33.85 -56.43
N PHE A 59 16.10 -32.60 -56.75
CA PHE A 59 14.96 -31.93 -56.12
C PHE A 59 13.64 -32.66 -56.42
N CYS A 60 12.89 -33.00 -55.37
CA CYS A 60 11.63 -33.73 -55.48
C CYS A 60 10.68 -33.36 -54.33
N LEU A 61 9.39 -33.16 -54.63
CA LEU A 61 8.34 -32.76 -53.66
C LEU A 61 7.19 -33.78 -53.56
N THR A 62 7.39 -35.02 -53.99
CA THR A 62 6.39 -36.08 -53.83
C THR A 62 6.28 -36.52 -52.36
N SER A 63 5.16 -37.14 -51.97
CA SER A 63 4.97 -37.67 -50.61
C SER A 63 6.11 -38.59 -50.16
N ASN A 64 6.61 -39.45 -51.05
CA ASN A 64 7.74 -40.33 -50.77
C ASN A 64 9.06 -39.56 -50.56
N CYS A 65 9.28 -38.48 -51.33
CA CYS A 65 10.46 -37.63 -51.15
C CYS A 65 10.42 -36.88 -49.82
N ILE A 66 9.26 -36.39 -49.38
CA ILE A 66 9.10 -35.72 -48.08
C ILE A 66 9.31 -36.70 -46.91
N GLN A 67 8.81 -37.93 -47.02
CA GLN A 67 9.02 -38.96 -45.98
C GLN A 67 10.50 -39.37 -45.90
N ASN A 68 11.16 -39.59 -47.04
CA ASN A 68 12.60 -39.87 -47.06
C ASN A 68 13.44 -38.71 -46.52
N PHE A 69 13.07 -37.47 -46.84
CA PHE A 69 13.72 -36.28 -46.28
C PHE A 69 13.57 -36.23 -44.76
N LYS A 70 12.37 -36.48 -44.23
CA LYS A 70 12.15 -36.55 -42.78
C LYS A 70 12.92 -37.70 -42.12
N ALA A 71 13.11 -38.83 -42.81
CA ALA A 71 13.90 -39.94 -42.29
C ALA A 71 15.40 -39.59 -42.22
N ILE A 72 15.94 -38.94 -43.26
CA ILE A 72 17.36 -38.56 -43.34
C ILE A 72 17.68 -37.38 -42.40
N TYR A 73 16.82 -36.35 -42.37
CA TYR A 73 17.01 -35.13 -41.59
C TYR A 73 16.19 -35.09 -40.30
N GLY A 74 15.69 -36.23 -39.83
CA GLY A 74 14.84 -36.32 -38.63
C GLY A 74 15.49 -35.65 -37.42
N SER A 75 16.78 -35.93 -37.19
CA SER A 75 17.54 -35.33 -36.09
C SER A 75 17.66 -33.80 -36.19
N VAL A 76 17.74 -33.24 -37.41
CA VAL A 76 17.78 -31.78 -37.63
C VAL A 76 16.44 -31.15 -37.26
N LEU A 77 15.33 -31.78 -37.69
CA LEU A 77 13.98 -31.34 -37.40
C LEU A 77 13.64 -31.48 -35.91
N ASP A 78 14.11 -32.53 -35.25
CA ASP A 78 13.93 -32.74 -33.82
C ASP A 78 14.68 -31.66 -33.02
N ILE A 79 15.94 -31.33 -33.35
CA ILE A 79 16.70 -30.25 -32.71
C ILE A 79 15.95 -28.92 -32.81
N LEU A 80 15.44 -28.57 -34.01
CA LEU A 80 14.67 -27.34 -34.21
C LEU A 80 13.37 -27.34 -33.41
N THR A 81 12.65 -28.47 -33.39
CA THR A 81 11.39 -28.61 -32.65
C THR A 81 11.62 -28.50 -31.15
N THR A 82 12.63 -29.18 -30.60
CA THR A 82 13.02 -29.08 -29.17
C THR A 82 13.44 -27.67 -28.81
N THR A 83 14.22 -27.00 -29.67
CA THR A 83 14.59 -25.58 -29.47
C THR A 83 13.34 -24.70 -29.41
N GLY A 84 12.38 -24.91 -30.32
CA GLY A 84 11.11 -24.20 -30.33
C GLY A 84 10.29 -24.42 -29.06
N VAL A 85 10.22 -25.67 -28.56
CA VAL A 85 9.54 -26.00 -27.29
C VAL A 85 10.20 -25.31 -26.11
N MET A 86 11.54 -25.30 -26.02
CA MET A 86 12.27 -24.60 -24.95
C MET A 86 12.00 -23.08 -24.97
N LEU A 87 11.99 -22.47 -26.16
CA LEU A 87 11.65 -21.05 -26.30
C LEU A 87 10.20 -20.77 -25.90
N GLY A 88 9.26 -21.63 -26.29
CA GLY A 88 7.86 -21.54 -25.87
C GLY A 88 7.72 -21.56 -24.34
N GLY A 89 8.49 -22.40 -23.66
CA GLY A 89 8.58 -22.45 -22.19
C GLY A 89 9.07 -21.12 -21.59
N LEU A 90 10.16 -20.55 -22.12
CA LEU A 90 10.68 -19.26 -21.65
C LEU A 90 9.71 -18.10 -21.90
N ILE A 91 9.05 -18.05 -23.06
CA ILE A 91 8.05 -17.04 -23.37
C ILE A 91 6.90 -17.12 -22.36
N THR A 92 6.43 -18.33 -22.05
CA THR A 92 5.36 -18.55 -21.08
C THR A 92 5.76 -18.08 -19.68
N LEU A 93 6.98 -18.42 -19.23
CA LEU A 93 7.52 -17.94 -17.96
C LEU A 93 7.66 -16.41 -17.91
N GLY A 94 8.12 -15.81 -19.01
CA GLY A 94 8.21 -14.35 -19.13
C GLY A 94 6.84 -13.68 -19.05
N ALA A 95 5.85 -14.22 -19.78
CA ALA A 95 4.49 -13.71 -19.77
C ALA A 95 3.85 -13.77 -18.37
N ILE A 96 4.00 -14.88 -17.65
CA ILE A 96 3.52 -15.04 -16.27
C ILE A 96 4.18 -14.01 -15.35
N THR A 97 5.50 -13.82 -15.50
CA THR A 97 6.27 -12.86 -14.69
C THR A 97 5.79 -11.43 -14.91
N VAL A 98 5.65 -11.01 -16.17
CA VAL A 98 5.15 -9.67 -16.52
C VAL A 98 3.72 -9.46 -16.02
N ALA A 99 2.85 -10.47 -16.13
CA ALA A 99 1.51 -10.42 -15.59
C ALA A 99 1.50 -10.22 -14.07
N LEU A 100 2.33 -10.95 -13.32
CA LEU A 100 2.48 -10.80 -11.88
C LEU A 100 2.98 -9.41 -11.49
N LEU A 101 3.99 -8.88 -12.18
CA LEU A 101 4.52 -7.54 -11.91
C LEU A 101 3.49 -6.45 -12.20
N SER A 102 2.75 -6.59 -13.30
CA SER A 102 1.66 -5.67 -13.65
C SER A 102 0.57 -5.70 -12.59
N TYR A 103 0.19 -6.88 -12.10
CA TYR A 103 -0.76 -7.05 -11.01
C TYR A 103 -0.28 -6.38 -9.71
N LEU A 104 0.97 -6.64 -9.29
CA LEU A 104 1.54 -6.03 -8.08
C LEU A 104 1.62 -4.51 -8.18
N SER A 105 2.02 -3.99 -9.34
CA SER A 105 2.06 -2.54 -9.61
C SER A 105 0.66 -1.92 -9.53
N SER A 106 -0.31 -2.55 -10.18
CA SER A 106 -1.72 -2.12 -10.15
C SER A 106 -2.27 -2.12 -8.72
N ASN A 107 -2.02 -3.17 -7.95
CA ASN A 107 -2.46 -3.24 -6.55
C ASN A 107 -1.86 -2.13 -5.68
N ARG A 108 -0.58 -1.80 -5.86
CA ARG A 108 0.05 -0.69 -5.13
C ARG A 108 -0.53 0.67 -5.52
N ALA A 109 -0.75 0.88 -6.81
CA ALA A 109 -1.38 2.10 -7.30
C ALA A 109 -2.80 2.26 -6.73
N LEU A 110 -3.57 1.17 -6.70
CA LEU A 110 -4.91 1.13 -6.12
C LEU A 110 -4.88 1.41 -4.60
N ALA A 111 -3.97 0.79 -3.86
CA ALA A 111 -3.82 1.03 -2.42
C ALA A 111 -3.48 2.52 -2.13
N LEU A 112 -2.58 3.12 -2.92
CA LEU A 112 -2.24 4.54 -2.79
C LEU A 112 -3.43 5.45 -3.14
N ALA A 113 -4.15 5.16 -4.22
CA ALA A 113 -5.33 5.91 -4.63
C ALA A 113 -6.44 5.84 -3.56
N ASN A 114 -6.68 4.67 -3.01
CA ASN A 114 -7.63 4.46 -1.92
C ASN A 114 -7.23 5.26 -0.67
N HIS A 115 -5.96 5.22 -0.30
CA HIS A 115 -5.43 6.00 0.82
C HIS A 115 -5.64 7.51 0.62
N ILE A 116 -5.30 8.05 -0.55
CA ILE A 116 -5.48 9.48 -0.87
C ILE A 116 -6.96 9.85 -0.84
N SER A 117 -7.82 9.02 -1.43
CA SER A 117 -9.26 9.23 -1.45
C SER A 117 -9.85 9.27 -0.03
N HIS A 118 -9.50 8.29 0.81
CA HIS A 118 -10.00 8.22 2.18
C HIS A 118 -9.51 9.41 3.03
N MET A 119 -8.24 9.79 2.91
CA MET A 119 -7.69 11.00 3.55
C MET A 119 -8.45 12.25 3.12
N ALA A 120 -8.73 12.41 1.82
CA ALA A 120 -9.45 13.57 1.31
C ALA A 120 -10.90 13.61 1.83
N ILE A 121 -11.59 12.47 1.86
CA ILE A 121 -12.94 12.36 2.41
C ILE A 121 -12.94 12.71 3.90
N PHE A 122 -12.01 12.14 4.67
CA PHE A 122 -11.86 12.42 6.10
C PHE A 122 -11.61 13.91 6.36
N SER A 123 -10.66 14.49 5.63
CA SER A 123 -10.30 15.90 5.77
C SER A 123 -11.47 16.82 5.46
N ASN A 124 -12.13 16.61 4.31
CA ASN A 124 -13.30 17.38 3.91
C ASN A 124 -14.46 17.24 4.90
N TYR A 125 -14.67 16.04 5.45
CA TYR A 125 -15.70 15.82 6.45
C TYR A 125 -15.41 16.60 7.73
N ILE A 126 -14.19 16.54 8.25
CA ILE A 126 -13.81 17.27 9.47
C ILE A 126 -13.96 18.78 9.29
N TYR A 127 -13.48 19.35 8.19
CA TYR A 127 -13.61 20.78 7.97
C TYR A 127 -15.08 21.22 7.90
N LYS A 128 -15.94 20.43 7.26
CA LYS A 128 -17.38 20.69 7.25
C LYS A 128 -18.03 20.57 8.63
N GLU A 129 -17.60 19.63 9.46
CA GLU A 129 -18.11 19.55 10.84
C GLU A 129 -17.61 20.69 11.71
N ILE A 130 -16.37 21.15 11.51
CA ILE A 130 -15.83 22.34 12.19
C ILE A 130 -16.61 23.60 11.78
N GLU A 131 -16.93 23.78 10.50
CA GLU A 131 -17.71 24.93 10.00
C GLU A 131 -19.11 25.02 10.60
N LYS A 132 -19.70 23.89 11.01
CA LYS A 132 -21.00 23.87 11.71
C LYS A 132 -20.91 24.34 13.17
N LYS A 133 -19.71 24.39 13.75
CA LYS A 133 -19.46 24.76 15.14
C LYS A 133 -19.13 26.25 15.23
N GLY A 134 -19.70 26.93 16.22
CA GLY A 134 -19.62 28.38 16.30
C GLY A 134 -18.32 28.89 16.94
N ARG A 135 -17.60 28.04 17.68
CA ARG A 135 -16.44 28.43 18.49
C ARG A 135 -15.14 27.74 18.06
N LEU A 136 -15.20 26.82 17.11
CA LEU A 136 -14.04 26.15 16.56
C LEU A 136 -13.46 26.94 15.38
N ASN A 137 -12.13 27.05 15.36
CA ASN A 137 -11.41 27.61 14.23
C ASN A 137 -10.69 26.49 13.49
N ALA A 138 -10.91 26.36 12.18
CA ALA A 138 -10.24 25.37 11.34
C ALA A 138 -8.70 25.41 11.44
N SER A 139 -8.10 26.58 11.68
CA SER A 139 -6.64 26.70 11.84
C SER A 139 -6.10 26.03 13.10
N SER A 140 -6.96 25.71 14.08
CA SER A 140 -6.59 24.98 15.30
C SER A 140 -6.48 23.47 15.11
N PHE A 141 -6.73 22.95 13.89
CA PHE A 141 -6.78 21.52 13.62
C PHE A 141 -5.76 21.11 12.54
N ASP A 142 -4.77 20.32 12.95
CA ASP A 142 -3.94 19.53 12.02
C ASP A 142 -4.67 18.22 11.71
N VAL A 143 -5.55 18.28 10.72
CA VAL A 143 -6.41 17.16 10.32
C VAL A 143 -5.59 15.97 9.81
N LEU A 144 -4.43 16.22 9.19
CA LEU A 144 -3.54 15.17 8.73
C LEU A 144 -2.91 14.43 9.92
N LYS A 145 -2.48 15.15 10.95
CA LYS A 145 -1.98 14.54 12.19
C LYS A 145 -3.06 13.74 12.89
N TRP A 146 -4.29 14.24 12.93
CA TRP A 146 -5.42 13.50 13.51
C TRP A 146 -5.68 12.20 12.73
N TYR A 147 -5.74 12.27 11.40
CA TYR A 147 -5.91 11.10 10.54
C TYR A 147 -4.83 10.04 10.79
N ASN A 148 -3.56 10.46 10.84
CA ASN A 148 -2.43 9.58 11.08
C ASN A 148 -2.40 9.01 12.50
N LEU A 149 -3.05 9.69 13.46
CA LEU A 149 -3.26 9.13 14.79
C LEU A 149 -4.33 8.04 14.74
N ILE A 150 -5.47 8.29 14.07
CA ILE A 150 -6.57 7.31 13.97
C ILE A 150 -6.12 6.03 13.28
N TYR A 151 -5.46 6.12 12.13
CA TYR A 151 -5.15 4.96 11.31
C TYR A 151 -3.65 4.64 11.32
N SER A 152 -3.31 3.43 11.78
CA SER A 152 -1.93 2.92 11.71
C SER A 152 -1.75 1.98 10.53
N ASN A 153 -0.61 2.11 9.83
CA ASN A 153 -0.12 1.18 8.80
C ASN A 153 -0.98 1.09 7.53
N GLN A 154 -0.98 2.16 6.74
CA GLN A 154 -1.81 2.30 5.53
C GLN A 154 -1.16 1.74 4.26
N GLU A 155 0.00 1.11 4.39
CA GLU A 155 0.77 0.54 3.27
C GLU A 155 0.06 -0.65 2.58
N SER A 156 -0.87 -1.31 3.28
CA SER A 156 -1.72 -2.39 2.75
C SER A 156 -3.11 -1.93 2.29
N GLY A 157 -3.47 -0.65 2.45
CA GLY A 157 -4.82 -0.14 2.18
C GLY A 157 -5.87 -0.52 3.24
N GLU A 158 -5.48 -1.16 4.33
CA GLU A 158 -6.38 -1.50 5.44
C GLU A 158 -6.57 -0.30 6.39
N LEU A 159 -7.82 0.03 6.69
CA LEU A 159 -8.19 1.11 7.61
C LEU A 159 -8.39 0.56 9.02
N ILE A 160 -7.28 0.27 9.69
CA ILE A 160 -7.29 -0.24 11.07
C ILE A 160 -7.05 0.91 12.04
N ILE A 161 -7.94 1.01 13.03
CA ILE A 161 -7.84 2.00 14.09
C ILE A 161 -6.63 1.65 14.98
N SER A 162 -5.72 2.61 15.11
CA SER A 162 -4.47 2.45 15.82
C SER A 162 -4.70 2.27 17.33
N LYS A 163 -3.75 1.57 17.97
CA LYS A 163 -3.72 1.49 19.44
C LYS A 163 -3.49 2.86 20.06
N ASP A 164 -2.68 3.70 19.42
CA ASP A 164 -2.36 5.05 19.91
C ASP A 164 -3.61 5.94 19.96
N TYR A 165 -4.52 5.80 18.99
CA TYR A 165 -5.80 6.51 19.02
C TYR A 165 -6.70 6.03 20.15
N LYS A 166 -6.76 4.72 20.39
CA LYS A 166 -7.52 4.18 21.53
C LYS A 166 -6.98 4.71 22.85
N ILE A 167 -5.65 4.76 23.02
CA ILE A 167 -5.00 5.34 24.19
C ILE A 167 -5.35 6.83 24.33
N PHE A 168 -5.31 7.58 23.23
CA PHE A 168 -5.70 8.99 23.22
C PHE A 168 -7.13 9.22 23.71
N ILE A 169 -8.10 8.40 23.26
CA ILE A 169 -9.49 8.49 23.74
C ILE A 169 -9.58 8.13 25.24
N LEU A 170 -8.87 7.09 25.68
CA LEU A 170 -8.82 6.72 27.10
C LEU A 170 -8.24 7.84 27.98
N GLU A 171 -7.22 8.55 27.51
CA GLU A 171 -6.64 9.70 28.22
C GLU A 171 -7.64 10.87 28.34
N ILE A 172 -8.39 11.17 27.28
CA ILE A 172 -9.48 12.17 27.34
C ILE A 172 -10.49 11.77 28.40
N ASN A 173 -10.98 10.54 28.34
CA ASN A 173 -11.98 10.02 29.27
C ASN A 173 -11.46 10.01 30.72
N SER A 174 -10.21 9.62 30.94
CA SER A 174 -9.57 9.66 32.26
C SER A 174 -9.47 11.09 32.81
N GLN A 175 -9.16 12.08 31.96
CA GLN A 175 -9.12 13.48 32.36
C GLN A 175 -10.52 14.02 32.70
N ILE A 176 -11.54 13.63 31.94
CA ILE A 176 -12.95 13.98 32.21
C ILE A 176 -13.39 13.36 33.54
N GLN A 177 -13.15 12.07 33.74
CA GLN A 177 -13.53 11.35 34.96
C GLN A 177 -12.84 11.91 36.20
N THR A 178 -11.54 12.21 36.12
CA THR A 178 -10.79 12.87 37.21
C THR A 178 -11.44 14.21 37.56
N SER A 179 -11.73 15.03 36.56
CA SER A 179 -12.34 16.35 36.76
C SER A 179 -13.76 16.27 37.32
N ASN A 180 -14.56 15.30 36.87
CA ASN A 180 -15.89 15.02 37.40
C ASN A 180 -15.83 14.65 38.90
N LYS A 181 -14.90 13.77 39.29
CA LYS A 181 -14.70 13.38 40.70
C LYS A 181 -14.32 14.57 41.58
N LEU A 182 -13.46 15.45 41.07
CA LEU A 182 -12.98 16.64 41.78
C LEU A 182 -14.06 17.71 42.06
N ILE A 183 -15.20 17.63 41.37
CA ILE A 183 -16.36 18.52 41.60
C ILE A 183 -17.41 17.88 42.51
N THR A 184 -17.47 16.55 42.56
CA THR A 184 -18.39 15.84 43.45
C THR A 184 -17.95 15.93 44.92
N LYS A 185 -18.91 15.87 45.85
CA LYS A 185 -18.78 16.11 47.30
C LYS A 185 -17.64 15.38 48.02
N GLU A 186 -17.05 14.35 47.43
CA GLU A 186 -15.90 13.62 47.99
C GLU A 186 -14.62 14.47 48.07
N SER A 187 -14.54 15.60 47.37
CA SER A 187 -13.33 16.44 47.30
C SER A 187 -13.65 17.94 47.19
N ASP A 188 -14.63 18.39 47.97
CA ASP A 188 -15.23 19.74 47.94
C ASP A 188 -14.20 20.86 47.67
N GLY A 189 -14.25 21.45 46.48
CA GLY A 189 -13.39 22.57 46.05
C GLY A 189 -12.01 22.21 45.45
N ALA A 190 -11.66 20.93 45.27
CA ALA A 190 -10.36 20.53 44.73
C ALA A 190 -10.24 20.71 43.20
N TYR A 191 -11.35 20.89 42.48
CA TYR A 191 -11.31 21.15 41.04
C TYR A 191 -10.69 22.51 40.72
N LEU A 192 -9.54 22.48 40.06
CA LEU A 192 -8.86 23.66 39.55
C LEU A 192 -8.92 23.68 38.02
N TYR A 193 -9.60 24.70 37.47
CA TYR A 193 -9.80 24.84 36.02
C TYR A 193 -8.47 24.99 35.25
N LYS A 194 -7.50 25.72 35.80
CA LYS A 194 -6.22 25.97 35.12
C LYS A 194 -5.42 24.68 34.88
N PRO A 195 -5.24 23.80 35.91
CA PRO A 195 -4.71 22.45 35.71
C PRO A 195 -5.48 21.61 34.69
N HIS A 196 -6.82 21.60 34.76
CA HIS A 196 -7.66 20.87 33.80
C HIS A 196 -7.41 21.33 32.36
N GLN A 197 -7.51 22.65 32.13
CA GLN A 197 -7.26 23.27 30.83
C GLN A 197 -5.87 22.92 30.30
N LYS A 198 -4.83 22.96 31.14
CA LYS A 198 -3.47 22.59 30.75
C LYS A 198 -3.37 21.11 30.35
N SER A 199 -3.96 20.22 31.14
CA SER A 199 -3.95 18.77 30.90
C SER A 199 -4.71 18.43 29.60
N MET A 200 -5.95 18.89 29.47
CA MET A 200 -6.78 18.63 28.31
C MET A 200 -6.15 19.16 27.01
N LYS A 201 -5.60 20.39 27.03
CA LYS A 201 -4.83 20.92 25.89
C LYS A 201 -3.66 20.04 25.51
N SER A 202 -2.93 19.51 26.50
CA SER A 202 -1.79 18.63 26.24
C SER A 202 -2.21 17.30 25.60
N ILE A 203 -3.36 16.75 26.01
CA ILE A 203 -3.92 15.52 25.45
C ILE A 203 -4.38 15.78 24.00
N LEU A 204 -5.20 16.80 23.78
CA LEU A 204 -5.73 17.18 22.46
C LEU A 204 -4.62 17.51 21.45
N LYS A 205 -3.50 18.08 21.89
CA LYS A 205 -2.35 18.36 21.03
C LYS A 205 -1.74 17.08 20.41
N LYS A 206 -1.93 15.91 21.02
CA LYS A 206 -1.47 14.61 20.48
C LYS A 206 -2.15 14.30 19.14
N SER A 207 -3.43 14.61 18.98
CA SER A 207 -4.17 14.46 17.71
C SER A 207 -4.02 15.65 16.77
N GLY A 208 -3.29 16.71 17.16
CA GLY A 208 -3.16 17.91 16.34
C GLY A 208 -4.24 18.96 16.56
N ILE A 209 -4.99 18.86 17.66
CA ILE A 209 -5.98 19.85 18.06
C ILE A 209 -5.31 20.84 19.04
N GLU A 210 -5.19 22.10 18.65
CA GLU A 210 -4.57 23.15 19.46
C GLU A 210 -5.59 24.20 19.93
N LEU A 211 -5.98 24.10 21.21
CA LEU A 211 -6.89 25.07 21.82
C LEU A 211 -6.15 26.25 22.44
N SER A 212 -6.69 27.44 22.26
CA SER A 212 -6.24 28.67 22.93
C SER A 212 -6.43 28.60 24.44
N ALA A 213 -5.62 29.34 25.20
CA ALA A 213 -5.93 29.54 26.62
C ALA A 213 -7.09 30.54 26.71
N LEU A 214 -8.18 30.11 27.34
CA LEU A 214 -9.41 30.88 27.47
C LEU A 214 -9.85 30.96 28.94
N PRO A 215 -10.70 31.94 29.31
CA PRO A 215 -11.43 31.95 30.57
C PRO A 215 -12.24 30.65 30.78
N ARG A 216 -12.60 30.33 32.02
CA ARG A 216 -13.22 29.05 32.40
C ARG A 216 -14.43 28.69 31.54
N LEU A 217 -15.41 29.59 31.45
CA LEU A 217 -16.66 29.36 30.72
C LEU A 217 -16.39 29.13 29.23
N ASP A 218 -15.65 30.04 28.59
CA ASP A 218 -15.33 29.94 27.17
C ASP A 218 -14.53 28.67 26.84
N PHE A 219 -13.60 28.28 27.71
CA PHE A 219 -12.83 27.06 27.52
C PHE A 219 -13.73 25.82 27.58
N HIS A 220 -14.67 25.78 28.53
CA HIS A 220 -15.59 24.65 28.68
C HIS A 220 -16.57 24.54 27.52
N GLU A 221 -17.01 25.65 26.94
CA GLU A 221 -17.82 25.67 25.72
C GLU A 221 -17.03 25.13 24.52
N VAL A 222 -15.82 25.64 24.28
CA VAL A 222 -14.94 25.18 23.20
C VAL A 222 -14.57 23.71 23.36
N GLU A 223 -14.21 23.27 24.57
CA GLU A 223 -13.94 21.87 24.87
C GLU A 223 -15.17 21.00 24.56
N GLY A 224 -16.38 21.47 24.88
CA GLY A 224 -17.62 20.75 24.56
C GLY A 224 -17.79 20.52 23.06
N GLU A 225 -17.62 21.56 22.25
CA GLU A 225 -17.69 21.44 20.78
C GLU A 225 -16.60 20.50 20.22
N VAL A 226 -15.39 20.52 20.80
CA VAL A 226 -14.29 19.61 20.39
C VAL A 226 -14.62 18.16 20.73
N LEU A 227 -15.12 17.88 21.94
CA LEU A 227 -15.46 16.53 22.35
C LEU A 227 -16.61 15.96 21.52
N GLU A 228 -17.61 16.79 21.21
CA GLU A 228 -18.71 16.41 20.31
C GLU A 228 -18.19 16.13 18.89
N LEU A 229 -17.26 16.95 18.38
CA LEU A 229 -16.62 16.70 17.10
C LEU A 229 -15.88 15.35 17.11
N ILE A 230 -15.10 15.05 18.16
CA ILE A 230 -14.39 13.77 18.29
C ILE A 230 -15.39 12.59 18.27
N ASP A 231 -16.50 12.70 19.00
CA ASP A 231 -17.55 11.67 19.03
C ASP A 231 -18.21 11.45 17.65
N ILE A 232 -18.52 12.53 16.94
CA ILE A 232 -19.04 12.46 15.55
C ILE A 232 -18.03 11.75 14.64
N ILE A 233 -16.75 12.09 14.74
CA ILE A 233 -15.70 11.44 13.94
C ILE A 233 -15.57 9.96 14.30
N ASN A 234 -15.64 9.59 15.58
CA ASN A 234 -15.61 8.19 16.00
C ASN A 234 -16.78 7.39 15.42
N LYS A 235 -17.99 7.95 15.44
CA LYS A 235 -19.19 7.31 14.86
C LYS A 235 -19.14 7.18 13.33
N SER A 236 -18.52 8.13 12.64
CA SER A 236 -18.45 8.14 11.18
C SER A 236 -17.31 7.27 10.64
N PHE A 237 -16.13 7.32 11.28
CA PHE A 237 -14.89 6.77 10.73
C PHE A 237 -14.31 5.60 11.52
N CYS A 238 -14.79 5.36 12.75
CA CYS A 238 -14.21 4.38 13.67
C CYS A 238 -15.18 3.25 14.08
N ARG A 239 -16.21 2.96 13.26
CA ARG A 239 -17.32 2.04 13.57
C ARG A 239 -16.92 0.62 14.01
N SER A 240 -15.73 0.17 13.63
CA SER A 240 -15.24 -1.18 13.92
C SER A 240 -14.49 -1.30 15.25
N ALA A 241 -14.33 -0.22 16.02
CA ALA A 241 -13.68 -0.27 17.32
C ALA A 241 -14.68 -0.07 18.46
N ASP A 242 -14.63 -1.00 19.40
CA ASP A 242 -15.30 -0.87 20.69
C ASP A 242 -14.61 0.20 21.55
N ASN A 243 -15.39 0.81 22.47
CA ASN A 243 -14.91 1.70 23.54
C ASN A 243 -14.27 3.02 23.08
N LEU A 244 -14.79 3.64 22.02
CA LEU A 244 -14.38 4.99 21.59
C LEU A 244 -15.36 6.10 22.00
N GLU A 245 -16.32 5.79 22.87
CA GLU A 245 -17.28 6.77 23.37
C GLU A 245 -16.61 7.77 24.32
N ILE A 246 -17.00 9.04 24.20
CA ILE A 246 -16.52 10.10 25.08
C ILE A 246 -17.38 10.16 26.34
N GLU A 247 -16.71 10.19 27.49
CA GLU A 247 -17.36 10.28 28.80
C GLU A 247 -18.15 11.58 28.97
N LYS A 248 -19.30 11.47 29.65
CA LYS A 248 -20.15 12.64 29.89
C LYS A 248 -19.49 13.59 30.90
N ARG A 249 -19.35 14.85 30.49
CA ARG A 249 -18.88 15.93 31.35
C ARG A 249 -19.97 16.36 32.35
N ILE A 250 -19.58 16.52 33.62
CA ILE A 250 -20.42 17.05 34.70
C ILE A 250 -19.91 18.42 35.17
N TYR A 251 -18.63 18.72 34.94
CA TYR A 251 -18.04 20.01 35.27
C TYR A 251 -18.48 21.13 34.32
N LEU A 252 -18.73 22.31 34.93
CA LEU A 252 -19.11 23.58 34.30
C LEU A 252 -18.11 24.70 34.58
#